data_AF-X1I6C6-F1
#
_entry.id   AF-X1I6C6-F1
#
_cell.length_a   1.000
_cell.length_b   1.000
_cell.length_c   1.000
_cell.angle_alpha   90.00
_cell.angle_beta   90.00
_cell.angle_gamma   90.00
#
_symmetry.space_group_name_H-M   'P 1'
#
loop_
_entity.id
_entity.type
_entity.pdbx_description
1 polymer ?
#
loop_
_entity_poly.entity_id
_entity_poly.type
_entity_poly.pdbx_seq_one_letter_code
_entity_poly.pdbx_strand_id
1 'polypeptide(L)'
;MLKLTVKETNDLADEIERGGGNSDSLRAAINDVNNPGNGRSPVLATNIGDEEYLAEKRAQTQAEEGTDLECMICHEKFDHLLSGTCEVCWREWMLSAKPVDWRIKRLKRLF
;
A
#
# COMPACT_ATOMS: atom_id res chain seq x y z
N MET A 1 21.40 5.74 2.87
CA MET A 1 20.35 4.72 3.11
C MET A 1 21.06 3.47 3.61
N LEU A 2 20.95 3.16 4.90
CA LEU A 2 21.55 1.97 5.49
C LEU A 2 20.73 0.74 5.09
N LYS A 3 21.38 -0.29 4.55
CA LYS A 3 20.76 -1.59 4.26
C LYS A 3 21.34 -2.59 5.23
N LEU A 4 20.53 -3.03 6.19
CA LEU A 4 20.89 -4.10 7.12
C LEU A 4 20.36 -5.42 6.57
N THR A 5 21.13 -6.48 6.77
CA THR A 5 20.71 -7.86 6.56
C THR A 5 19.75 -8.29 7.68
N VAL A 6 18.93 -9.32 7.43
CA VAL A 6 17.99 -9.86 8.44
C VAL A 6 18.72 -10.25 9.74
N LYS A 7 19.96 -10.74 9.63
CA LYS A 7 20.80 -11.06 10.78
C LYS A 7 21.16 -9.81 11.58
N GLU A 8 21.69 -8.78 10.92
CA GLU A 8 22.05 -7.52 11.59
C GLU A 8 20.83 -6.83 12.22
N THR A 9 19.65 -6.95 11.62
CA THR A 9 18.41 -6.42 12.21
C THR A 9 17.96 -7.20 13.44
N ASN A 10 18.17 -8.52 13.49
CA ASN A 10 17.92 -9.32 14.70
C ASN A 10 18.93 -9.00 15.81
N ASP A 11 20.21 -8.88 15.45
CA ASP A 11 21.27 -8.51 16.39
C ASP A 11 21.00 -7.14 17.04
N LEU A 12 20.44 -6.19 16.26
CA LEU A 12 20.00 -4.89 16.76
C LEU A 12 18.78 -4.97 17.69
N ALA A 13 17.81 -5.84 17.38
CA ALA A 13 16.65 -6.06 18.23
C ALA A 13 17.05 -6.62 19.60
N ASP A 14 17.98 -7.59 19.61
CA ASP A 14 18.55 -8.17 20.84
C ASP A 14 19.30 -7.11 21.67
N GLU A 15 20.00 -6.17 21.01
CA GLU A 15 20.70 -5.07 21.69
C GLU A 15 19.73 -4.09 22.36
N ILE A 16 18.63 -3.74 21.70
CA ILE A 16 17.58 -2.88 22.24
C ILE A 16 16.95 -3.51 23.48
N GLU A 17 16.60 -4.80 23.40
CA GLU A 17 16.00 -5.55 24.52
C GLU A 17 16.97 -5.70 25.69
N ARG A 18 18.26 -5.94 25.41
CA ARG A 18 19.31 -6.01 26.43
C ARG A 18 19.53 -4.67 27.13
N GLY A 19 19.31 -3.57 26.42
CA GLY A 19 19.29 -2.21 26.98
C GLY A 19 18.00 -1.86 27.75
N GLY A 20 17.02 -2.77 27.83
CA GLY A 20 15.72 -2.56 28.46
C GLY A 20 14.70 -1.84 27.57
N GLY A 21 14.98 -1.68 26.28
CA GLY A 21 14.08 -1.10 25.29
C GLY A 21 13.11 -2.12 24.70
N ASN A 22 12.03 -1.64 24.10
CA ASN A 22 11.06 -2.47 23.38
C ASN A 22 11.44 -2.58 21.90
N SER A 23 11.66 -3.81 21.41
CA SER A 23 11.99 -4.10 20.01
C SER A 23 10.83 -4.68 19.18
N ASP A 24 9.61 -4.74 19.72
CA ASP A 24 8.42 -5.38 19.13
C ASP A 24 8.15 -4.94 17.69
N SER A 25 8.26 -3.63 17.41
CA SER A 25 8.07 -3.09 16.05
C SER A 25 9.15 -3.56 15.08
N LEU A 26 10.39 -3.73 15.55
CA LEU A 26 11.49 -4.24 14.74
C LEU A 26 11.34 -5.74 14.48
N ARG A 27 10.89 -6.51 15.48
CA ARG A 27 10.56 -7.94 15.35
C ARG A 27 9.39 -8.18 14.40
N ALA A 28 8.37 -7.32 14.44
CA ALA A 28 7.26 -7.38 13.49
C ALA A 28 7.77 -7.20 12.05
N ALA A 29 8.60 -6.17 11.80
CA ALA A 29 9.17 -5.93 10.48
C ALA A 29 10.09 -7.08 10.00
N ILE A 30 10.87 -7.70 10.90
CA ILE A 30 11.67 -8.90 10.58
C ILE A 30 10.77 -10.07 10.20
N ASN A 31 9.68 -10.28 10.94
CA ASN A 31 8.72 -11.35 10.66
C ASN A 31 7.98 -11.13 9.34
N ASP A 32 7.69 -9.89 8.95
CA ASP A 32 7.08 -9.57 7.66
C ASP A 32 8.01 -9.91 6.49
N VAL A 33 9.31 -9.65 6.64
CA VAL A 33 10.33 -10.00 5.63
C VAL A 33 10.52 -11.51 5.52
N ASN A 34 10.47 -12.23 6.64
CA ASN A 34 10.66 -13.68 6.67
C ASN A 34 9.39 -14.47 6.31
N ASN A 35 8.20 -13.90 6.54
CA ASN A 35 6.92 -14.55 6.29
C ASN A 35 5.93 -13.59 5.59
N PRO A 36 6.16 -13.31 4.30
CA PRO A 36 5.31 -12.41 3.52
C PRO A 36 3.92 -13.06 3.33
N GLY A 37 2.96 -12.71 4.20
CA GLY A 37 1.59 -13.25 4.18
C GLY A 37 0.89 -13.37 5.54
N ASN A 38 1.59 -13.18 6.66
CA ASN A 38 0.96 -13.10 7.98
C ASN A 38 0.41 -11.67 8.20
N GLY A 39 -0.89 -11.48 7.91
CA GLY A 39 -1.57 -10.19 7.81
C GLY A 39 -1.63 -9.33 9.08
N ARG A 40 -0.50 -8.78 9.51
CA ARG A 40 -0.44 -7.77 10.59
C ARG A 40 0.42 -6.53 10.29
N SER A 41 0.92 -6.35 9.06
CA SER A 41 1.71 -5.16 8.71
C SER A 41 1.60 -4.81 7.22
N PRO A 42 1.54 -3.51 6.85
CA PRO A 42 1.15 -3.06 5.52
C PRO A 42 2.34 -3.01 4.56
N VAL A 43 3.18 -4.05 4.47
CA VAL A 43 4.25 -4.08 3.46
C VAL A 43 4.56 -5.51 3.03
N LEU A 44 3.84 -6.04 2.05
CA LEU A 44 4.42 -6.75 0.91
C LEU A 44 3.33 -6.94 -0.15
N ALA A 45 3.23 -5.96 -1.06
CA ALA A 45 2.39 -6.05 -2.24
C ALA A 45 2.95 -7.10 -3.21
N THR A 46 2.78 -8.38 -2.88
CA THR A 46 2.78 -9.45 -3.86
C THR A 46 1.44 -9.39 -4.57
N ASN A 47 1.41 -8.76 -5.75
CA ASN A 47 0.31 -8.80 -6.73
C ASN A 47 -1.11 -8.72 -6.12
N ILE A 48 -1.37 -7.71 -5.29
CA ILE A 48 -2.76 -7.34 -4.94
C ILE A 48 -3.50 -7.10 -6.26
N GLY A 49 -4.65 -7.75 -6.45
CA GLY A 49 -5.47 -7.57 -7.67
C GLY A 49 -5.90 -6.11 -7.82
N ASP A 50 -6.26 -5.68 -9.04
CA ASP A 50 -6.71 -4.29 -9.25
C ASP A 50 -7.92 -3.97 -8.36
N GLU A 51 -8.88 -4.88 -8.22
CA GLU A 51 -10.05 -4.72 -7.36
C GLU A 51 -9.71 -4.70 -5.86
N GLU A 52 -8.75 -5.51 -5.41
CA GLU A 52 -8.35 -5.54 -4.00
C GLU A 52 -7.59 -4.26 -3.63
N TYR A 53 -6.73 -3.78 -4.52
CA TYR A 53 -6.03 -2.50 -4.36
C TYR A 53 -7.02 -1.33 -4.32
N LEU A 54 -8.00 -1.33 -5.22
CA LEU A 54 -9.06 -0.33 -5.22
C LEU A 54 -9.93 -0.40 -3.96
N ALA A 55 -10.27 -1.59 -3.47
CA ALA A 55 -11.03 -1.73 -2.23
C ALA A 55 -10.27 -1.15 -1.02
N GLU A 56 -8.96 -1.42 -0.93
CA GLU A 56 -8.10 -0.87 0.12
C GLU A 56 -8.04 0.67 0.06
N LYS A 57 -7.85 1.24 -1.14
CA LYS A 57 -7.80 2.69 -1.32
C LYS A 57 -9.14 3.34 -1.09
N ARG A 58 -10.25 2.70 -1.47
CA ARG A 58 -11.60 3.23 -1.24
C ARG A 58 -11.87 3.35 0.26
N ALA A 59 -11.45 2.38 1.07
CA ALA A 59 -11.58 2.42 2.53
C ALA A 59 -10.77 3.56 3.20
N GLN A 60 -9.75 4.09 2.52
CA GLN A 60 -8.91 5.20 2.99
C GLN A 60 -9.33 6.55 2.40
N THR A 61 -10.24 6.55 1.43
CA THR A 61 -10.64 7.74 0.67
C THR A 61 -11.90 8.33 1.28
N GLN A 62 -11.94 9.66 1.40
CA GLN A 62 -13.16 10.36 1.81
C GLN A 62 -14.23 10.21 0.71
N ALA A 63 -15.36 9.62 1.08
CA ALA A 63 -16.56 9.60 0.26
C ALA A 63 -17.45 10.80 0.62
N GLU A 64 -17.92 11.48 -0.41
CA GLU A 64 -18.86 12.59 -0.33
C GLU A 64 -20.19 12.13 -0.92
N GLU A 65 -21.28 12.32 -0.17
CA GLU A 65 -22.63 11.99 -0.60
C GLU A 65 -23.44 13.27 -0.74
N GLY A 66 -24.17 13.41 -1.84
CA GLY A 66 -24.97 14.60 -2.12
C GLY A 66 -25.52 14.59 -3.53
N THR A 67 -26.61 15.30 -3.78
CA THR A 67 -27.17 15.42 -5.14
C THR A 67 -26.34 16.39 -5.97
N ASP A 68 -26.18 16.11 -7.27
CA ASP A 68 -25.57 17.03 -8.24
C ASP A 68 -24.10 17.40 -7.95
N LEU A 69 -23.33 16.55 -7.28
CA LEU A 69 -21.91 16.76 -7.05
C LEU A 69 -21.13 16.67 -8.37
N GLU A 70 -20.30 17.67 -8.67
CA GLU A 70 -19.54 17.72 -9.92
C GLU A 70 -18.16 17.08 -9.77
N CYS A 71 -17.86 16.08 -10.59
CA CYS A 71 -16.53 15.48 -10.65
C CYS A 71 -15.50 16.49 -11.17
N MET A 72 -14.44 16.77 -10.42
CA MET A 72 -13.38 17.72 -10.83
C MET A 72 -12.50 17.28 -12.02
N ILE A 73 -12.71 16.08 -12.57
CA ILE A 73 -11.96 15.56 -13.72
C ILE A 73 -12.81 15.56 -14.99
N CYS A 74 -13.98 14.92 -14.96
CA CYS A 74 -14.86 14.81 -16.13
C CYS A 74 -15.97 15.88 -16.18
N HIS A 75 -16.17 16.65 -15.10
CA HIS A 75 -17.20 17.68 -14.97
C HIS A 75 -18.65 17.16 -15.11
N GLU A 76 -18.85 15.84 -15.05
CA GLU A 76 -20.18 15.25 -14.94
C GLU A 76 -20.69 15.27 -13.49
N LYS A 77 -22.01 15.21 -13.34
CA LYS A 77 -22.69 15.23 -12.05
C LYS A 77 -22.98 13.82 -11.54
N PHE A 78 -22.76 13.59 -10.24
CA PHE A 78 -22.95 12.31 -9.57
C PHE A 78 -23.59 12.51 -8.19
N ASP A 79 -24.21 11.46 -7.67
CA ASP A 79 -24.79 11.44 -6.32
C ASP A 79 -23.76 11.15 -5.21
N HIS A 80 -22.56 10.73 -5.62
CA HIS A 80 -21.44 10.46 -4.74
C HIS A 80 -20.13 10.75 -5.46
N LEU A 81 -19.14 11.23 -4.70
CA LEU A 81 -17.76 11.41 -5.16
C LEU A 81 -16.78 10.78 -4.17
N LEU A 82 -15.64 10.33 -4.69
CA LEU A 82 -14.48 9.90 -3.94
C LEU A 82 -13.41 10.98 -4.07
N SER A 83 -13.16 11.72 -2.98
CA SER A 83 -12.24 12.86 -2.96
C SER A 83 -12.46 13.83 -4.14
N GLY A 84 -13.70 14.29 -4.30
CA GLY A 84 -14.11 15.19 -5.40
C GLY A 84 -14.18 14.55 -6.80
N THR A 85 -13.91 13.25 -6.96
CA THR A 85 -13.92 12.59 -8.29
C THR A 85 -14.96 11.48 -8.37
N CYS A 86 -15.51 11.23 -9.56
CA CYS A 86 -16.41 10.10 -9.74
C CYS A 86 -15.66 8.77 -9.65
N GLU A 87 -16.38 7.67 -9.38
CA GLU A 87 -15.80 6.32 -9.22
C GLU A 87 -14.90 5.93 -10.41
N VAL A 88 -15.26 6.31 -11.64
CA VAL A 88 -14.48 5.98 -12.84
C VAL A 88 -13.14 6.72 -12.84
N CYS A 89 -13.16 8.05 -12.74
CA CYS A 89 -11.94 8.86 -12.72
C CYS A 89 -11.05 8.52 -11.51
N TRP A 90 -11.66 8.26 -10.36
CA TRP A 90 -10.94 7.84 -9.16
C TRP A 90 -10.21 6.51 -9.37
N ARG A 91 -10.89 5.50 -9.94
CA ARG A 91 -10.29 4.18 -10.23
C ARG A 91 -9.11 4.30 -11.18
N GLU A 92 -9.25 5.04 -12.28
CA GLU A 92 -8.16 5.26 -13.24
C GLU A 92 -6.95 5.92 -12.58
N TRP A 93 -7.18 6.96 -11.79
CA TRP A 93 -6.12 7.64 -11.07
C TRP A 93 -5.42 6.71 -10.08
N MET A 94 -6.17 5.99 -9.24
CA MET A 94 -5.61 5.04 -8.28
C MET A 94 -4.79 3.94 -8.94
N LEU A 95 -5.30 3.34 -10.02
CA LEU A 95 -4.60 2.27 -10.75
C LEU A 95 -3.32 2.79 -11.41
N SER A 96 -3.30 4.04 -11.88
CA SER A 96 -2.09 4.66 -12.42
C SER A 96 -0.99 4.85 -11.36
N ALA A 97 -1.40 5.08 -10.10
CA ALA A 97 -0.52 5.23 -8.95
C ALA A 97 -0.13 3.89 -8.30
N LYS A 98 -0.75 2.78 -8.72
CA LYS A 98 -0.46 1.44 -8.18
C LYS A 98 1.02 1.14 -8.35
N PRO A 99 1.75 0.78 -7.27
CA PRO A 99 3.16 0.43 -7.36
C PRO A 99 3.35 -0.72 -8.34
N VAL A 100 4.02 -0.44 -9.46
CA VAL A 100 4.32 -1.49 -10.43
C VAL A 100 5.50 -2.29 -9.93
N ASP A 101 5.35 -3.61 -9.82
CA ASP A 101 6.49 -4.48 -9.59
C ASP A 101 7.44 -4.40 -10.80
N TRP A 102 8.52 -3.63 -10.62
CA TRP A 102 9.55 -3.42 -11.61
C TRP A 102 10.29 -4.72 -11.96
N ARG A 103 10.21 -5.76 -11.12
CA ARG A 103 10.75 -7.10 -11.42
C ARG A 103 9.97 -7.78 -12.54
N ILE A 104 8.64 -7.59 -12.59
CA ILE A 104 7.77 -8.12 -13.65
C ILE A 104 7.96 -7.33 -14.96
N LYS A 105 8.10 -6.00 -14.89
CA LYS A 105 8.37 -5.16 -16.08
C LYS A 105 9.71 -5.48 -16.74
N ARG A 106 10.74 -5.89 -15.98
CA ARG A 106 12.05 -6.28 -16.53
C ARG A 106 11.99 -7.61 -17.28
N LEU A 107 11.19 -8.58 -16.79
CA LEU A 107 10.98 -9.87 -17.46
C LEU A 107 10.24 -9.73 -18.80
N LYS A 108 9.24 -8.85 -18.90
CA LYS A 108 8.49 -8.62 -20.15
C LYS A 108 9.25 -7.83 -21.24
N ARG A 109 10.44 -7.28 -20.93
CA ARG A 109 11.33 -6.65 -21.95
C ARG A 109 12.37 -7.61 -22.52
N LEU A 110 12.44 -8.84 -21.99
CA LEU A 110 13.43 -9.84 -22.37
C LEU A 110 12.84 -11.00 -23.20
N PHE A 111 11.53 -10.94 -23.49
CA PHE A 111 10.81 -11.88 -24.36
C PHE A 111 10.02 -11.09 -25.41
#